data_AF-A0A2S7IU50-F1
#
_entry.id   AF-A0A2S7IU50-F1
#
_cell.length_a   1.000
_cell.length_b   1.000
_cell.length_c   1.000
_cell.angle_alpha   90.00
_cell.angle_beta   90.00
_cell.angle_gamma   90.00
#
_symmetry.space_group_name_H-M   'P 1'
#
loop_
_entity.id
_entity.type
_entity.pdbx_description
1 polymer ?
#
loop_
_entity_poly.entity_id
_entity_poly.type
_entity_poly.pdbx_seq_one_letter_code
_entity_poly.pdbx_strand_id
1 'polypeptide(L)' 'MTDIPDRAAFAHVTDWVFDLDNTLYPHAANLFSQIDVKMTTYVEA' A
#
# COMPACT_ATOMS: atom_id res chain seq x y z
N MET A 1 -19.65 -13.22 -14.79
CA MET A 1 -19.40 -14.30 -13.82
C MET A 1 -18.52 -13.71 -12.72
N THR A 2 -19.12 -13.16 -11.66
CA THR A 2 -18.34 -12.63 -10.53
C THR A 2 -18.25 -13.74 -9.48
N ASP A 3 -17.10 -14.39 -9.46
CA ASP A 3 -16.73 -15.40 -8.48
C ASP A 3 -16.35 -14.68 -7.18
N ILE A 4 -17.37 -14.28 -6.40
CA ILE A 4 -17.15 -13.59 -5.13
C ILE A 4 -16.87 -14.67 -4.09
N PRO A 5 -15.69 -14.65 -3.44
CA PRO A 5 -15.34 -15.68 -2.47
C PRO A 5 -16.27 -15.68 -1.26
N ASP A 6 -16.52 -16.87 -0.71
CA ASP A 6 -17.31 -17.04 0.50
C ASP A 6 -16.62 -16.37 1.70
N ARG A 7 -17.33 -15.43 2.34
CA ARG A 7 -16.84 -14.72 3.53
C ARG A 7 -16.56 -15.66 4.70
N ALA A 8 -17.29 -16.77 4.80
CA ALA A 8 -17.08 -17.74 5.87
C ALA A 8 -15.69 -18.38 5.81
N ALA A 9 -15.08 -18.45 4.62
CA ALA A 9 -13.72 -18.96 4.45
C ALA A 9 -12.68 -18.14 5.22
N PHE A 10 -12.96 -16.87 5.51
CA PHE A 10 -12.05 -15.97 6.22
C PHE A 10 -12.43 -15.73 7.69
N ALA A 11 -13.47 -16.39 8.22
CA ALA A 11 -13.97 -16.15 9.59
C ALA A 11 -12.96 -16.46 10.70
N HIS A 12 -11.93 -17.25 10.39
CA HIS A 12 -10.84 -17.62 11.30
C HIS A 12 -9.65 -16.64 11.27
N VAL A 13 -9.62 -15.71 10.31
CA VAL A 13 -8.56 -14.72 10.17
C VAL A 13 -8.85 -13.55 11.12
N THR A 14 -7.98 -13.36 12.10
CA THR A 14 -8.12 -12.33 13.13
C THR A 14 -7.41 -11.03 12.77
N ASP A 15 -6.33 -11.13 11.99
CA ASP A 15 -5.42 -10.03 11.71
C ASP A 15 -5.23 -9.84 10.21
N TRP A 16 -5.34 -8.60 9.74
CA TRP A 16 -5.24 -8.26 8.33
C TRP A 16 -4.12 -7.24 8.13
N VAL A 17 -3.18 -7.57 7.25
CA VAL A 17 -2.12 -6.66 6.83
C VAL A 17 -2.43 -6.22 5.40
N PHE A 18 -2.56 -4.92 5.22
CA PHE A 18 -2.76 -4.31 3.92
C PHE A 18 -1.49 -3.60 3.50
N ASP A 19 -1.15 -3.68 2.22
CA ASP A 19 -0.07 -2.86 1.66
C ASP A 19 -0.43 -1.37 1.82
N LEU A 20 0.58 -0.54 2.03
CA LEU A 20 0.41 0.89 2.24
C LEU A 20 0.30 1.64 0.92
N ASP A 21 1.04 1.17 -0.09
CA ASP A 21 1.12 1.82 -1.38
C ASP A 21 -0.12 1.50 -2.22
N ASN A 22 -0.78 2.54 -2.73
CA ASN A 22 -1.99 2.46 -3.55
C ASN A 22 -3.25 1.81 -2.91
N THR A 23 -3.20 1.41 -1.64
CA THR A 23 -4.39 0.95 -0.89
C THR A 23 -4.90 2.03 0.09
N LEU A 24 -4.01 2.83 0.67
CA LEU A 24 -4.34 3.93 1.60
C LEU A 24 -4.14 5.32 0.99
N TYR A 25 -3.24 5.47 0.02
CA TYR A 25 -3.01 6.74 -0.68
C TYR A 25 -3.38 6.62 -2.16
N PRO A 26 -4.02 7.65 -2.75
CA PRO A 26 -4.21 7.70 -4.19
C PRO A 26 -2.85 7.61 -4.90
N HIS A 27 -2.79 6.86 -6.00
CA HIS A 27 -1.59 6.73 -6.85
C HIS A 27 -1.01 8.09 -7.29
N ALA A 28 -1.86 9.12 -7.33
CA ALA A 28 -1.52 10.51 -7.63
C ALA A 28 -0.70 11.22 -6.55
N ALA A 29 -0.63 10.69 -5.31
CA ALA A 29 0.15 11.29 -4.22
C ALA A 29 1.67 11.15 -4.45
N ASN A 30 2.10 10.20 -5.29
CA ASN A 30 3.47 10.00 -5.74
C ASN A 30 4.52 10.16 -4.62
N LEU A 31 4.23 9.57 -3.44
CA LEU A 31 5.05 9.75 -2.23
C LEU A 31 6.50 9.29 -2.46
N PHE A 32 6.70 8.27 -3.30
CA PHE A 32 8.03 7.79 -3.69
C PHE A 32 8.88 8.86 -4.38
N SER A 33 8.31 9.70 -5.26
CA SER A 33 9.11 10.75 -5.90
C SER A 33 9.57 11.82 -4.91
N GLN A 34 8.81 12.06 -3.84
CA GLN A 34 9.19 13.02 -2.80
C GLN A 34 10.27 12.45 -1.87
N ILE A 35 10.24 11.15 -1.61
CA ILE A 35 11.27 10.45 -0.82
C ILE A 35 12.60 10.43 -1.59
N ASP A 36 12.56 10.15 -2.90
CA ASP A 36 13.74 10.11 -3.77
C ASP A 36 14.51 11.45 -3.77
N VAL A 37 13.80 12.57 -3.90
CA VAL A 37 14.40 13.92 -3.81
C VAL A 37 15.06 14.16 -2.45
N LYS A 38 14.40 13.78 -1.35
CA LYS A 38 14.92 13.97 0.00
C LYS A 38 16.13 13.09 0.29
N MET A 39 16.13 11.84 -0.16
CA MET A 39 17.26 10.93 -0.01
C MET A 39 18.47 11.39 -0.84
N THR A 40 18.24 11.79 -2.09
CA THR A 40 19.31 12.33 -2.96
C THR A 40 19.95 13.56 -2.33
N THR A 41 19.15 14.51 -1.85
CA THR A 41 19.64 15.73 -1.16
C THR A 41 20.46 15.42 0.09
N TYR A 42 20.13 14.35 0.82
CA TYR A 42 20.85 13.95 2.03
C TYR A 42 22.20 13.28 1.73
N VAL A 43 22.29 12.51 0.64
CA VAL A 43 23.53 11.79 0.25
C VAL A 43 24.52 12.69 -0.48
N GLU A 44 24.06 13.73 -1.17
CA GLU A 44 24.91 14.69 -1.90
C GLU A 44 25.54 15.77 -0.99
N ALA A 45 25.20 15.81 0.30
CA ALA A 45 25.74 16.74 1.30
C ALA A 45 26.93 16.15 2.08
#